data_AF-A0A101XCV2-F1
#
_entry.id   AF-A0A101XCV2-F1
#
_cell.length_a   1.000
_cell.length_b   1.000
_cell.length_c   1.000
_cell.angle_alpha   90.00
_cell.angle_beta   90.00
_cell.angle_gamma   90.00
#
_symmetry.space_group_name_H-M   'P 1'
#
loop_
_entity.id
_entity.type
_entity.pdbx_description
1 polymer ?
#
loop_
_entity_poly.entity_id
_entity_poly.type
_entity_poly.pdbx_seq_one_letter_code
_entity_poly.pdbx_strand_id
1 'polypeptide(L)'
;MSEVVFTLPGIVLFAVLFTVITPVDQWEALRVTLSLVLLWYSVSALAFYSSTLFTYIRYIWAVASLLTLVLGILPPVYYPAIYLGRMWWLAYLVPTSSSALIIQDAVGVVHYSPLQVNLAYLSEVTWCLLGTVLVMRVARWRSS
;
A
#
# COMPACT_ATOMS: atom_id res chain seq x y z
N MET A 1 18.50 1.46 -11.91
CA MET A 1 18.28 1.13 -13.34
C MET A 1 18.23 -0.38 -13.59
N SER A 2 18.94 -1.23 -12.82
CA SER A 2 18.88 -2.70 -13.01
C SER A 2 17.56 -3.33 -12.57
N GLU A 3 16.98 -2.89 -11.43
CA GLU A 3 15.79 -3.54 -10.85
C GLU A 3 14.53 -3.47 -11.72
N VAL A 4 14.27 -2.35 -12.42
CA VAL A 4 13.08 -2.21 -13.28
C VAL A 4 13.06 -3.25 -14.40
N VAL A 5 14.24 -3.58 -14.95
CA VAL A 5 14.37 -4.62 -15.99
C VAL A 5 14.04 -6.00 -15.45
N PHE A 6 14.32 -6.27 -14.16
CA PHE A 6 13.96 -7.52 -13.50
C PHE A 6 12.49 -7.59 -13.08
N THR A 7 11.86 -6.46 -12.77
CA THR A 7 10.44 -6.40 -12.36
C THR A 7 9.49 -6.34 -13.56
N LEU A 8 9.95 -5.80 -14.70
CA LEU A 8 9.17 -5.64 -15.93
C LEU A 8 8.45 -6.92 -16.40
N PRO A 9 9.12 -8.08 -16.49
CA PRO A 9 8.47 -9.33 -16.89
C PRO A 9 7.32 -9.71 -15.95
N GLY A 10 7.49 -9.50 -14.63
CA GLY A 10 6.46 -9.76 -13.64
C GLY A 10 5.27 -8.82 -13.77
N ILE A 11 5.52 -7.53 -14.01
CA ILE A 11 4.47 -6.54 -14.25
C ILE A 11 3.68 -6.87 -15.53
N VAL A 12 4.38 -7.21 -16.62
CA VAL A 12 3.74 -7.59 -17.88
C VAL A 12 2.93 -8.86 -17.72
N LEU A 13 3.48 -9.91 -17.09
CA LEU A 13 2.77 -11.15 -16.82
C LEU A 13 1.52 -10.89 -15.97
N PHE A 14 1.65 -10.09 -14.92
CA PHE A 14 0.52 -9.72 -14.07
C PHE A 14 -0.55 -8.96 -14.85
N ALA A 15 -0.16 -7.96 -15.66
CA ALA A 15 -1.09 -7.21 -16.50
C ALA A 15 -1.82 -8.11 -17.51
N VAL A 16 -1.12 -9.08 -18.12
CA VAL A 16 -1.73 -10.04 -19.05
C VAL A 16 -2.68 -10.99 -18.33
N LEU A 17 -2.28 -11.56 -17.20
CA LEU A 17 -3.17 -12.43 -16.41
C LEU A 17 -4.41 -11.67 -15.96
N PHE A 18 -4.24 -10.41 -15.56
CA PHE A 18 -5.32 -9.56 -15.12
C PHE A 18 -6.34 -9.32 -16.23
N THR A 19 -5.91 -8.98 -17.46
CA THR A 19 -6.82 -8.76 -18.59
C THR A 19 -7.51 -10.02 -19.09
N VAL A 20 -6.88 -11.19 -18.93
CA VAL A 20 -7.44 -12.48 -19.35
C VAL A 20 -8.46 -13.03 -18.34
N ILE A 21 -8.20 -12.87 -17.04
CA ILE A 21 -9.02 -13.46 -15.97
C ILE A 21 -10.22 -12.58 -15.62
N THR A 22 -10.05 -11.26 -15.64
CA THR A 22 -11.11 -10.33 -15.24
C THR A 22 -11.22 -9.21 -16.27
N PRO A 23 -12.35 -9.06 -16.98
CA PRO A 23 -12.59 -7.89 -17.81
C PRO A 23 -12.82 -6.69 -16.89
N VAL A 24 -11.73 -6.02 -16.52
CA VAL A 24 -11.75 -4.81 -15.70
C VAL A 24 -11.91 -3.62 -16.63
N ASP A 25 -12.93 -2.81 -16.37
CA ASP A 25 -13.17 -1.57 -17.12
C ASP A 25 -11.96 -0.62 -16.98
N GLN A 26 -11.75 0.26 -17.96
CA GLN A 26 -10.65 1.22 -17.94
C GLN A 26 -10.70 2.11 -16.69
N TRP A 27 -11.91 2.42 -16.21
CA TRP A 27 -12.12 3.16 -14.97
C TRP A 27 -11.61 2.41 -13.73
N GLU A 28 -11.89 1.11 -13.66
CA GLU A 28 -11.46 0.26 -12.54
C GLU A 28 -9.94 0.01 -12.57
N ALA A 29 -9.34 -0.11 -13.75
CA ALA A 29 -7.89 -0.16 -13.91
C ALA A 29 -7.21 1.12 -13.39
N LEU A 30 -7.82 2.28 -13.62
CA LEU A 30 -7.32 3.56 -13.10
C LEU A 30 -7.40 3.60 -11.56
N ARG A 31 -8.51 3.13 -10.97
CA ARG A 31 -8.67 3.03 -9.51
C ARG A 31 -7.58 2.17 -8.87
N VAL A 32 -7.32 0.98 -9.44
CA VAL A 32 -6.24 0.09 -8.99
C VAL A 32 -4.88 0.77 -9.08
N THR A 33 -4.58 1.39 -10.23
CA THR A 33 -3.30 2.07 -10.46
C THR A 33 -3.08 3.21 -9.47
N LEU A 34 -4.11 4.03 -9.24
CA LEU A 34 -4.05 5.16 -8.31
C LEU A 34 -3.78 4.68 -6.87
N SER A 35 -4.49 3.64 -6.42
CA SER A 35 -4.27 3.05 -5.09
C SER A 35 -2.85 2.49 -4.94
N LEU A 36 -2.34 1.77 -5.96
CA LEU A 36 -0.97 1.25 -5.94
C LEU A 36 0.09 2.36 -5.86
N VAL A 37 -0.12 3.49 -6.55
CA VAL A 37 0.79 4.65 -6.49
C VAL A 37 0.78 5.29 -5.10
N LEU A 38 -0.40 5.49 -4.50
CA LEU A 38 -0.52 6.03 -3.15
C LEU A 38 0.08 5.09 -2.10
N LEU A 39 -0.13 3.79 -2.26
CA LEU A 39 0.47 2.76 -1.41
C LEU A 39 1.99 2.79 -1.51
N TRP A 40 2.51 2.79 -2.73
CA TRP A 40 3.94 2.83 -2.98
C TRP A 40 4.59 4.05 -2.35
N TYR A 41 3.97 5.22 -2.51
CA TYR A 41 4.42 6.45 -1.86
C TYR A 41 4.43 6.34 -0.33
N SER A 42 3.32 5.88 0.25
CA SER A 42 3.17 5.73 1.71
C SER A 42 4.20 4.78 2.31
N VAL A 43 4.36 3.59 1.72
CA VAL A 43 5.33 2.59 2.18
C VAL A 43 6.77 3.08 1.97
N SER A 44 7.06 3.77 0.86
CA SER A 44 8.39 4.34 0.61
C SER A 44 8.75 5.42 1.64
N ALA A 45 7.81 6.31 1.99
CA ALA A 45 8.02 7.33 3.01
C ALA A 45 8.26 6.71 4.39
N LEU A 46 7.50 5.66 4.74
CA LEU A 46 7.69 4.91 5.99
C LEU A 46 9.04 4.20 6.02
N ALA A 47 9.41 3.51 4.95
CA ALA A 47 10.70 2.82 4.85
C ALA A 47 11.87 3.80 4.95
N PHE A 48 11.77 4.96 4.29
CA PHE A 48 12.77 6.02 4.40
C PHE A 48 12.86 6.54 5.84
N TYR A 49 11.73 6.86 6.46
CA TYR A 49 11.70 7.30 7.86
C TYR A 49 12.31 6.25 8.80
N SER A 50 11.91 4.99 8.67
CA SER A 50 12.47 3.88 9.45
C SER A 50 13.98 3.75 9.25
N SER A 51 14.49 3.88 8.02
CA SER A 51 15.93 3.84 7.74
C SER A 51 16.72 4.88 8.53
N THR A 52 16.10 5.99 8.90
CA THR A 52 16.76 7.07 9.65
C THR A 52 16.85 6.81 11.15
N LEU A 53 16.05 5.89 11.69
CA LEU A 53 16.07 5.51 13.10
C LEU A 53 17.19 4.52 13.43
N PHE A 54 17.71 3.79 12.43
CA PHE A 54 18.70 2.74 12.66
C PHE A 54 20.09 3.17 12.19
N THR A 55 20.99 3.39 13.13
CA THR A 55 22.40 3.72 12.86
C THR A 55 23.21 2.51 12.41
N TYR A 56 22.84 1.30 12.84
CA TYR A 56 23.61 0.09 12.59
C TYR A 56 22.96 -0.80 11.55
N ILE A 57 23.73 -1.11 10.49
CA ILE A 57 23.31 -1.92 9.34
C ILE A 57 22.80 -3.32 9.74
N ARG A 58 23.27 -3.86 10.87
CA ARG A 58 22.89 -5.19 11.38
C ARG A 58 21.39 -5.32 11.67
N TYR A 59 20.69 -4.22 11.97
CA TYR A 59 19.27 -4.25 12.32
C TYR A 59 18.35 -4.03 11.12
N ILE A 60 18.88 -3.67 9.95
CA ILE A 60 18.07 -3.36 8.76
C ILE A 60 17.20 -4.56 8.37
N TRP A 61 17.75 -5.77 8.39
CA TRP A 61 17.01 -6.99 8.06
C TRP A 61 15.86 -7.25 9.02
N ALA A 62 16.08 -7.14 10.33
CA ALA A 62 15.03 -7.32 11.33
C ALA A 62 13.91 -6.28 11.18
N VAL A 63 14.27 -5.03 10.89
CA VAL A 63 13.30 -3.94 10.69
C VAL A 63 12.50 -4.15 9.43
N ALA A 64 13.14 -4.54 8.32
CA ALA A 64 12.46 -4.87 7.09
C ALA A 64 11.45 -6.01 7.32
N SER A 65 11.85 -7.07 8.02
CA SER A 65 10.96 -8.18 8.37
C SER A 65 9.78 -7.75 9.24
N LEU A 66 10.01 -6.88 10.23
CA LEU A 66 8.92 -6.33 11.06
C LEU A 66 7.96 -5.46 10.25
N LEU A 67 8.46 -4.62 9.36
CA LEU A 67 7.64 -3.81 8.46
C LEU A 67 6.81 -4.71 7.54
N THR A 68 7.38 -5.77 6.98
CA THR A 68 6.64 -6.75 6.17
C THR A 68 5.55 -7.46 6.99
N LEU A 69 5.82 -7.82 8.25
CA LEU A 69 4.83 -8.45 9.11
C LEU A 69 3.67 -7.49 9.41
N VAL A 70 3.98 -6.28 9.86
CA VAL A 70 3.00 -5.27 10.31
C VAL A 70 2.20 -4.69 9.14
N LEU A 71 2.84 -4.46 7.99
CA LEU A 71 2.19 -3.89 6.81
C LEU A 71 1.63 -4.95 5.87
N GLY A 72 2.24 -6.13 5.78
CA GLY A 72 1.87 -7.14 4.78
C GLY A 72 0.98 -8.26 5.29
N ILE A 73 1.21 -8.73 6.52
CA ILE A 73 0.60 -9.97 7.02
C ILE A 73 -0.54 -9.70 7.99
N LEU A 74 -0.33 -8.78 8.93
CA LEU A 74 -1.32 -8.45 9.96
C LEU A 74 -2.58 -7.76 9.42
N PRO A 75 -2.50 -6.85 8.43
CA PRO A 75 -3.68 -6.20 7.87
C PRO A 75 -4.46 -7.16 6.96
N PRO A 76 -5.76 -6.90 6.74
CA PRO A 76 -6.59 -7.67 5.80
C PRO A 76 -6.21 -7.40 4.33
N VAL A 77 -5.04 -7.88 3.91
CA VAL A 77 -4.54 -7.77 2.53
C VAL A 77 -5.00 -8.95 1.69
N TYR A 78 -4.86 -10.16 2.26
CA TYR A 78 -5.15 -11.43 1.57
C TYR A 78 -6.60 -11.91 1.75
N TYR A 79 -7.40 -11.21 2.56
CA TYR A 79 -8.80 -11.54 2.77
C TYR A 79 -9.65 -10.27 2.82
N PRO A 80 -10.91 -10.33 2.37
CA PRO A 80 -11.84 -9.23 2.45
C PRO A 80 -12.06 -8.67 3.86
N ALA A 81 -12.01 -7.35 3.97
CA ALA A 81 -12.26 -6.62 5.22
C ALA A 81 -13.66 -6.87 5.82
N ILE A 82 -14.63 -7.39 5.04
CA ILE A 82 -15.95 -7.79 5.53
C ILE A 82 -15.87 -8.89 6.60
N TYR A 83 -14.84 -9.73 6.57
CA TYR A 83 -14.64 -10.79 7.56
C TYR A 83 -14.26 -10.26 8.95
N LEU A 84 -13.84 -9.00 9.07
CA LEU A 84 -13.63 -8.34 10.35
C LEU A 84 -14.95 -7.96 11.06
N GLY A 85 -16.09 -8.10 10.39
CA GLY A 85 -17.41 -7.82 10.95
C GLY A 85 -17.50 -6.39 11.48
N ARG A 86 -17.75 -6.23 12.79
CA ARG A 86 -17.85 -4.91 13.45
C ARG A 86 -16.53 -4.13 13.46
N MET A 87 -15.40 -4.80 13.24
CA MET A 87 -14.07 -4.21 13.27
C MET A 87 -13.54 -3.85 11.87
N TRP A 88 -14.41 -3.74 10.87
CA TRP A 88 -14.04 -3.38 9.48
C TRP A 88 -13.19 -2.10 9.38
N TRP A 89 -13.38 -1.15 10.30
CA TRP A 89 -12.62 0.11 10.34
C TRP A 89 -11.12 -0.09 10.58
N LEU A 90 -10.69 -1.23 11.14
CA LEU A 90 -9.27 -1.58 11.29
C LEU A 90 -8.56 -1.66 9.93
N ALA A 91 -9.29 -1.97 8.85
CA ALA A 91 -8.74 -2.00 7.50
C ALA A 91 -8.24 -0.63 7.02
N TYR A 92 -8.69 0.48 7.61
CA TYR A 92 -8.21 1.83 7.25
C TYR A 92 -6.96 2.26 8.03
N LEU A 93 -6.55 1.51 9.05
CA LEU A 93 -5.41 1.89 9.87
C LEU A 93 -4.08 1.67 9.16
N VAL A 94 -4.02 0.74 8.20
CA VAL A 94 -2.78 0.40 7.50
C VAL A 94 -2.96 0.69 6.01
N PRO A 95 -2.03 1.37 5.34
CA PRO A 95 -2.23 1.77 3.96
C PRO A 95 -2.40 0.55 3.03
N THR A 96 -1.73 -0.56 3.32
CA THR A 96 -1.83 -1.81 2.55
C THR A 96 -3.24 -2.43 2.58
N SER A 97 -3.94 -2.38 3.72
CA SER A 97 -5.32 -2.86 3.80
C SER A 97 -6.32 -1.90 3.16
N SER A 98 -6.08 -0.59 3.23
CA SER A 98 -6.86 0.39 2.47
C SER A 98 -6.74 0.14 0.96
N SER A 99 -5.53 -0.11 0.45
CA SER A 99 -5.31 -0.45 -0.95
C SER A 99 -5.97 -1.77 -1.34
N ALA A 100 -5.82 -2.80 -0.50
CA ALA A 100 -6.43 -4.09 -0.74
C ALA A 100 -7.96 -3.99 -0.87
N LEU A 101 -8.61 -3.17 -0.02
CA LEU A 101 -10.05 -2.92 -0.10
C LEU A 101 -10.44 -2.28 -1.44
N ILE A 102 -9.72 -1.24 -1.88
CA ILE A 102 -9.99 -0.55 -3.15
C ILE A 102 -9.81 -1.51 -4.34
N ILE A 103 -8.74 -2.31 -4.34
CA ILE A 103 -8.42 -3.23 -5.42
C ILE A 103 -9.44 -4.39 -5.46
N GLN A 104 -9.81 -4.94 -4.31
CA GLN A 104 -10.82 -6.00 -4.24
C GLN A 104 -12.19 -5.53 -4.75
N ASP A 105 -12.56 -4.26 -4.48
CA ASP A 105 -13.75 -3.64 -5.05
C ASP A 105 -13.65 -3.50 -6.57
N ALA A 106 -12.53 -2.94 -7.04
CA ALA A 106 -12.34 -2.62 -8.45
C ALA A 106 -12.26 -3.85 -9.36
N VAL A 107 -11.73 -4.96 -8.83
CA VAL A 107 -11.61 -6.24 -9.55
C VAL A 107 -12.87 -7.09 -9.41
N GLY A 108 -13.86 -6.65 -8.62
CA GLY A 108 -15.13 -7.36 -8.42
C GLY A 108 -15.01 -8.59 -7.53
N VAL A 109 -13.98 -8.67 -6.69
CA VAL A 109 -13.81 -9.77 -5.70
C VAL A 109 -14.84 -9.62 -4.58
N VAL A 110 -15.04 -8.39 -4.09
CA VAL A 110 -16.04 -8.03 -3.08
C VAL A 110 -16.52 -6.62 -3.36
N HIS A 111 -17.83 -6.39 -3.32
CA HIS A 111 -18.39 -5.06 -3.48
C HIS A 111 -18.50 -4.34 -2.14
N TYR A 112 -17.83 -3.19 -2.03
CA TYR A 112 -17.89 -2.29 -0.90
C TYR A 112 -18.82 -1.11 -1.21
N SER A 113 -19.35 -0.48 -0.17
CA SER A 113 -20.15 0.74 -0.39
C SER A 113 -19.26 1.88 -0.88
N PRO A 114 -19.77 2.83 -1.68
CA PRO A 114 -18.99 3.98 -2.15
C PRO A 114 -18.33 4.78 -1.01
N LEU A 115 -19.00 4.86 0.15
CA LEU A 115 -18.46 5.48 1.34
C LEU A 115 -17.21 4.75 1.87
N GLN A 116 -17.22 3.42 1.90
CA GLN A 116 -16.07 2.62 2.35
C GLN A 116 -14.87 2.78 1.42
N VAL A 117 -15.11 2.78 0.10
CA VAL A 117 -14.06 3.02 -0.89
C VAL A 117 -13.47 4.43 -0.76
N ASN A 118 -14.32 5.45 -0.60
CA ASN A 118 -13.86 6.83 -0.42
C ASN A 118 -13.07 7.01 0.89
N LEU A 119 -13.47 6.33 1.97
CA LEU A 119 -12.71 6.32 3.23
C LEU A 119 -11.36 5.59 3.10
N ALA A 120 -11.29 4.54 2.27
CA ALA A 120 -10.02 3.88 1.96
C ALA A 120 -9.05 4.83 1.23
N TYR A 121 -9.52 5.55 0.21
CA TYR A 121 -8.70 6.58 -0.45
C TYR A 121 -8.30 7.70 0.49
N LEU A 122 -9.21 8.15 1.36
CA LEU A 122 -8.89 9.15 2.37
C LEU A 122 -7.78 8.64 3.31
N SER A 123 -7.86 7.37 3.74
CA SER A 123 -6.80 6.73 4.53
C SER A 123 -5.46 6.73 3.80
N GLU A 124 -5.41 6.30 2.54
CA GLU A 124 -4.17 6.31 1.75
C GLU A 124 -3.57 7.71 1.62
N VAL A 125 -4.40 8.72 1.34
CA VAL A 125 -3.96 10.12 1.26
C VAL A 125 -3.44 10.61 2.61
N THR A 126 -4.10 10.26 3.72
CA THR A 126 -3.60 10.62 5.05
C THR A 126 -2.25 9.97 5.34
N TRP A 127 -2.04 8.71 4.95
CA TRP A 127 -0.75 8.04 5.07
C TRP A 127 0.35 8.70 4.22
N CYS A 128 0.02 9.13 3.01
CA CYS A 128 0.94 9.91 2.18
C CYS A 128 1.35 11.21 2.89
N LEU A 129 0.38 12.01 3.36
CA LEU A 129 0.65 13.27 4.04
C LEU A 129 1.46 13.08 5.32
N LEU A 130 1.12 12.07 6.14
CA LEU A 130 1.89 11.71 7.33
C LEU A 130 3.32 11.33 6.96
N GLY A 131 3.50 10.50 5.93
CA GLY A 131 4.81 10.13 5.40
C GLY A 131 5.62 11.35 4.99
N THR A 132 5.05 12.29 4.24
CA THR A 132 5.73 13.53 3.84
C THR A 132 6.14 14.36 5.06
N VAL A 133 5.26 14.52 6.05
CA VAL A 133 5.56 15.27 7.27
C VAL A 133 6.69 14.63 8.06
N LEU A 134 6.69 13.29 8.21
CA LEU A 134 7.76 12.56 8.88
C LEU A 134 9.10 12.74 8.16
N VAL A 135 9.11 12.60 6.84
CA VAL A 135 10.31 12.78 6.01
C VAL A 135 10.84 14.21 6.10
N MET A 136 9.98 15.23 6.00
CA MET A 136 10.37 16.64 6.12
C MET A 136 10.96 16.97 7.49
N ARG A 137 10.39 16.39 8.55
CA ARG A 137 10.93 16.55 9.90
C ARG A 137 12.34 15.98 9.95
N VAL A 138 12.57 14.74 9.50
CA VAL A 138 13.89 14.13 9.54
C VAL A 138 14.91 14.87 8.67
N ALA A 139 14.52 15.32 7.47
CA ALA A 139 15.41 16.04 6.56
C ALA A 139 16.01 17.31 7.19
N ARG A 140 15.22 18.04 7.99
CA ARG A 140 15.67 19.25 8.69
C ARG A 140 16.73 19.00 9.77
N TRP A 141 16.79 17.80 10.35
CA TRP A 141 17.72 17.49 11.44
C TRP A 141 19.15 17.23 10.95
N ARG A 142 19.34 17.01 9.64
CA ARG A 142 20.66 16.75 9.05
C ARG A 142 21.29 17.99 8.39
N SER A 143 20.55 19.08 8.25
CA SER A 143 21.01 20.34 7.65
C SER A 143 21.45 21.40 8.66
N SER A 144 21.41 21.09 9.96
CA SER A 144 21.88 21.94 11.07
C SER A 144 23.03 21.25 11.78
#